data_AF-S8CQK1-F1
#
_entry.id   AF-S8CQK1-F1
#
_cell.length_a   1.000
_cell.length_b   1.000
_cell.length_c   1.000
_cell.angle_alpha   90.00
_cell.angle_beta   90.00
_cell.angle_gamma   90.00
#
_symmetry.space_group_name_H-M   'P 1'
#
loop_
_entity.id
_entity.type
_entity.pdbx_description
1 polymer ?
#
loop_
_entity_poly.entity_id
_entity_poly.type
_entity_poly.pdbx_seq_one_letter_code
_entity_poly.pdbx_strand_id
1 'polypeptide(L)'
;WKCRMESLLVCKDLWPVVSKKTRPEKISEDDWETMNAKAVATMKLKIDKSLLQLVIDLNDAKEVWNKLSEILQPSNWKNAAFLVRQLVNLKYRDGESMSQHLAKFKELQNKIKDTKITEEEFHSCQLLSTLPDSWFTYVVKRSNAIGELTVSKITDILLQEEMRRKVNTKVQVATVEMNKARGRSKSRDPQRGKSHERRNCFHCGKAGHLKKDCRIWKR
;
A
#
# COMPACT_ATOMS: atom_id res chain seq x y z
N TRP A 1 -20.85 -2.70 -20.20
CA TRP A 1 -21.38 -1.32 -20.18
C TRP A 1 -20.43 -0.35 -20.85
N LYS A 2 -19.22 -0.09 -20.29
CA LYS A 2 -18.24 0.88 -20.80
C LYS A 2 -18.00 0.81 -22.31
N CYS A 3 -17.60 -0.34 -22.84
CA CYS A 3 -17.41 -0.55 -24.28
C CYS A 3 -18.65 -0.21 -25.12
N ARG A 4 -19.86 -0.64 -24.72
CA ARG A 4 -21.10 -0.33 -25.45
C ARG A 4 -21.44 1.17 -25.40
N MET A 5 -21.21 1.81 -24.26
CA MET A 5 -21.48 3.24 -24.09
C MET A 5 -20.46 4.10 -24.83
N GLU A 6 -19.18 3.71 -24.81
CA GLU A 6 -18.12 4.35 -25.59
C GLU A 6 -18.44 4.31 -27.08
N SER A 7 -18.76 3.13 -27.62
CA SER A 7 -19.18 3.01 -29.02
C SER A 7 -20.40 3.88 -29.34
N LEU A 8 -21.39 3.96 -28.44
CA LEU A 8 -22.56 4.81 -28.64
C LEU A 8 -22.21 6.31 -28.67
N LEU A 9 -21.32 6.76 -27.78
CA LEU A 9 -20.87 8.15 -27.73
C LEU A 9 -20.00 8.50 -28.94
N VAL A 10 -19.15 7.57 -29.39
CA VAL A 10 -18.36 7.71 -30.62
C VAL A 10 -19.28 7.84 -31.84
N CYS A 11 -20.30 6.98 -31.97
CA CYS A 11 -21.27 7.05 -33.08
C CYS A 11 -22.09 8.36 -33.11
N LYS A 12 -22.13 9.11 -32.01
CA LYS A 12 -22.83 10.41 -31.92
C LYS A 12 -21.88 11.61 -31.92
N ASP A 13 -20.59 11.38 -32.13
CA ASP A 13 -19.53 12.41 -32.04
C ASP A 13 -19.42 13.08 -30.65
N LEU A 14 -19.87 12.39 -29.59
CA LEU A 14 -19.91 12.89 -28.21
C LEU A 14 -18.72 12.40 -27.35
N TRP A 15 -17.87 11.53 -27.89
CA TRP A 15 -16.70 11.03 -27.14
C TRP A 15 -15.68 12.10 -26.69
N PRO A 16 -15.46 13.20 -27.44
CA PRO A 16 -14.49 14.22 -27.04
C PRO A 16 -14.76 14.85 -25.67
N VAL A 17 -16.03 15.07 -25.30
CA VAL A 17 -16.39 15.70 -24.01
C VAL A 17 -16.14 14.79 -22.81
N VAL A 18 -16.05 13.48 -23.02
CA VAL A 18 -15.71 12.51 -21.97
C VAL A 18 -14.20 12.28 -21.89
N SER A 19 -13.53 12.17 -23.05
CA SER A 19 -12.12 11.77 -23.14
C SER A 19 -11.13 12.91 -22.91
N LYS A 20 -11.44 14.14 -23.33
CA LYS A 20 -10.50 15.26 -23.23
C LYS A 20 -10.52 15.91 -21.84
N LYS A 21 -9.41 16.56 -21.46
CA LYS A 21 -9.34 17.36 -20.22
C LYS A 21 -9.83 18.79 -20.44
N THR A 22 -9.71 19.32 -21.65
CA THR A 22 -10.07 20.69 -22.00
C THR A 22 -10.77 20.75 -23.35
N ARG A 23 -11.61 21.77 -23.51
CA ARG A 23 -12.26 22.10 -24.79
C ARG A 23 -11.19 22.37 -25.86
N PRO A 24 -11.26 21.75 -27.04
CA PRO A 24 -10.40 22.09 -28.17
C PRO A 24 -10.67 23.51 -28.68
N GLU A 25 -9.62 24.28 -29.02
CA GLU A 25 -9.74 25.67 -29.53
C GLU A 25 -10.65 25.81 -30.76
N LYS A 26 -10.79 24.74 -31.54
CA LYS A 26 -11.61 24.70 -32.76
C LYS A 26 -13.11 24.58 -32.51
N ILE A 27 -13.53 24.30 -31.28
CA ILE A 27 -14.95 24.10 -30.92
C ILE A 27 -15.40 25.30 -30.09
N SER A 28 -16.53 25.91 -30.45
CA SER A 28 -17.12 26.99 -29.66
C SER A 28 -17.50 26.53 -28.25
N GLU A 29 -17.66 27.46 -27.32
CA GLU A 29 -18.03 27.12 -25.94
C GLU A 29 -19.45 26.56 -25.89
N ASP A 30 -20.35 27.17 -26.65
CA ASP A 30 -21.76 26.77 -26.77
C ASP A 30 -21.92 25.37 -27.41
N ASP A 31 -21.14 25.08 -28.46
CA ASP A 31 -21.12 23.74 -29.07
C ASP A 31 -20.60 22.69 -28.08
N TRP A 32 -19.56 23.04 -27.31
CA TRP A 32 -18.98 22.14 -26.32
C TRP A 32 -19.95 21.83 -25.17
N GLU A 33 -20.66 22.84 -24.65
CA GLU A 33 -21.70 22.67 -23.65
C GLU A 33 -22.88 21.84 -24.18
N THR A 34 -23.28 22.08 -25.43
CA THR A 34 -24.33 21.29 -26.11
C THR A 34 -23.91 19.83 -26.27
N MET A 35 -22.66 19.56 -26.66
CA MET A 35 -22.12 18.21 -26.74
C MET A 35 -22.09 17.54 -25.36
N ASN A 36 -21.67 18.27 -24.32
CA ASN A 36 -21.67 17.79 -22.94
C ASN A 36 -23.07 17.40 -22.48
N ALA A 37 -24.06 18.28 -22.64
CA ALA A 37 -25.46 18.02 -22.27
C ALA A 37 -26.03 16.81 -23.04
N LYS A 38 -25.75 16.69 -24.34
CA LYS A 38 -26.17 15.53 -25.15
C LYS A 38 -25.52 14.22 -24.69
N ALA A 39 -24.25 14.26 -24.28
CA ALA A 39 -23.54 13.09 -23.76
C ALA A 39 -24.13 12.64 -22.42
N VAL A 40 -24.32 13.58 -21.49
CA VAL A 40 -24.96 13.35 -20.18
C VAL A 40 -26.35 12.73 -20.36
N ALA A 41 -27.19 13.34 -21.19
CA ALA A 41 -28.53 12.83 -21.47
C ALA A 41 -28.48 11.42 -22.08
N THR A 42 -27.60 11.18 -23.06
CA THR A 42 -27.44 9.86 -23.68
C THR A 42 -27.05 8.79 -22.65
N MET A 43 -26.13 9.10 -21.74
CA MET A 43 -25.73 8.17 -20.68
C MET A 43 -26.87 7.92 -19.68
N LYS A 44 -27.53 8.98 -19.19
CA LYS A 44 -28.66 8.89 -18.24
C LYS A 44 -29.84 8.08 -18.83
N LEU A 45 -30.10 8.19 -20.13
CA LEU A 45 -31.15 7.43 -20.82
C LEU A 45 -30.81 5.94 -21.05
N LYS A 46 -29.54 5.56 -20.94
CA LYS A 46 -29.05 4.21 -21.24
C LYS A 46 -28.65 3.40 -20.01
N ILE A 47 -29.01 3.88 -18.82
CA ILE A 47 -28.77 3.21 -17.54
C ILE A 47 -30.09 2.92 -16.81
N ASP A 48 -30.07 1.93 -15.92
CA ASP A 48 -31.21 1.60 -15.08
C ASP A 48 -31.53 2.69 -14.06
N LYS A 49 -32.79 2.74 -13.62
CA LYS A 49 -33.29 3.74 -12.67
C LYS A 49 -32.47 3.81 -11.37
N SER A 50 -31.96 2.67 -10.88
CA SER A 50 -31.11 2.61 -9.68
C SER A 50 -29.79 3.35 -9.85
N LEU A 51 -29.16 3.23 -11.03
CA LEU A 51 -27.92 3.93 -11.36
C LEU A 51 -28.16 5.41 -11.67
N LEU A 52 -29.31 5.72 -12.27
CA LEU A 52 -29.71 7.09 -12.58
C LEU A 52 -29.79 7.96 -11.33
N GLN A 53 -30.33 7.44 -10.22
CA GLN A 53 -30.40 8.17 -8.95
C GLN A 53 -29.01 8.58 -8.43
N LEU A 54 -27.95 7.83 -8.77
CA LEU A 54 -26.59 8.10 -8.31
C LEU A 54 -25.85 9.15 -9.13
N VAL A 55 -26.37 9.50 -10.31
CA VAL A 55 -25.75 10.46 -11.24
C VAL A 55 -26.70 11.59 -11.66
N ILE A 56 -27.88 11.68 -11.02
CA ILE A 56 -28.94 12.61 -11.43
C ILE A 56 -28.49 14.06 -11.33
N ASP A 57 -27.71 14.40 -10.31
CA ASP A 57 -27.21 15.76 -10.04
C ASP A 57 -25.96 16.12 -10.85
N LEU A 58 -25.33 15.14 -11.51
CA LEU A 58 -24.13 15.36 -12.30
C LEU A 58 -24.49 15.90 -13.69
N ASN A 59 -23.92 17.06 -14.04
CA ASN A 59 -24.14 17.75 -15.31
C ASN A 59 -22.92 17.71 -16.23
N ASP A 60 -21.79 17.21 -15.76
CA ASP A 60 -20.58 17.00 -16.56
C ASP A 60 -20.52 15.55 -17.07
N ALA A 61 -20.31 15.38 -18.38
CA ALA A 61 -20.30 14.07 -19.02
C ALA A 61 -19.15 13.20 -18.51
N LYS A 62 -18.00 13.79 -18.21
CA LYS A 62 -16.84 13.07 -17.72
C LYS A 62 -17.05 12.62 -16.28
N GLU A 63 -17.65 13.44 -15.42
CA GLU A 63 -18.05 13.07 -14.07
C GLU A 63 -19.06 11.92 -14.08
N VAL A 64 -20.12 12.01 -14.90
CA VAL A 64 -21.11 10.93 -15.07
C VAL A 64 -20.44 9.65 -15.52
N TRP A 65 -19.57 9.73 -16.54
CA TRP A 65 -18.84 8.58 -17.06
C TRP A 65 -17.95 7.92 -16.00
N ASN A 66 -17.20 8.73 -15.24
CA ASN A 66 -16.32 8.26 -14.18
C ASN A 66 -17.12 7.59 -13.07
N LYS A 67 -18.24 8.21 -12.63
CA LYS A 67 -19.08 7.65 -11.57
C LYS A 67 -19.73 6.33 -11.97
N LEU A 68 -20.27 6.26 -13.18
CA LEU A 68 -20.83 5.01 -13.71
C LEU A 68 -19.76 3.95 -13.92
N SER A 69 -18.57 4.33 -14.35
CA SER A 69 -17.43 3.40 -14.47
C SER A 69 -17.02 2.84 -13.11
N GLU A 70 -16.95 3.67 -12.07
CA GLU A 70 -16.64 3.28 -10.69
C GLU A 70 -17.67 2.27 -10.15
N ILE A 71 -18.96 2.53 -10.35
CA ILE A 71 -20.05 1.68 -9.83
C ILE A 71 -20.17 0.37 -10.60
N LEU A 72 -20.10 0.42 -11.93
CA LEU A 72 -20.36 -0.74 -12.79
C LEU A 72 -19.13 -1.59 -13.07
N GLN A 73 -17.95 -1.00 -12.92
CA GLN A 73 -16.66 -1.67 -13.12
C GLN A 73 -15.67 -1.20 -12.05
N PRO A 74 -15.92 -1.51 -10.77
CA PRO A 74 -14.96 -1.22 -9.72
C PRO A 74 -13.64 -1.91 -10.08
N SER A 75 -12.58 -1.11 -10.28
CA SER A 75 -11.26 -1.67 -10.54
C SER A 75 -10.85 -2.48 -9.31
N ASN A 76 -10.37 -3.70 -9.54
CA ASN A 76 -9.78 -4.48 -8.46
C ASN A 76 -8.26 -4.37 -8.52
N TRP A 77 -7.78 -3.13 -8.42
CA TRP A 77 -6.34 -2.85 -8.47
C TRP A 77 -5.56 -3.61 -7.39
N LYS A 78 -6.19 -3.96 -6.26
CA LYS A 78 -5.59 -4.77 -5.20
C LYS A 78 -5.23 -6.17 -5.70
N ASN A 79 -6.18 -6.86 -6.31
CA ASN A 79 -5.93 -8.16 -6.93
C ASN A 79 -4.95 -8.01 -8.11
N ALA A 80 -5.09 -6.93 -8.88
CA ALA A 80 -4.21 -6.64 -10.00
C ALA A 80 -2.75 -6.44 -9.56
N ALA A 81 -2.50 -5.72 -8.47
CA ALA A 81 -1.15 -5.47 -7.95
C ALA A 81 -0.41 -6.77 -7.63
N PHE A 82 -1.12 -7.75 -7.04
CA PHE A 82 -0.54 -9.07 -6.78
C PHE A 82 -0.30 -9.87 -8.07
N LEU A 83 -1.23 -9.85 -9.02
CA LEU A 83 -1.10 -10.55 -10.30
C LEU A 83 0.02 -9.96 -11.18
N VAL A 84 0.10 -8.63 -11.25
CA VAL A 84 1.18 -7.91 -11.95
C VAL A 84 2.52 -8.22 -11.30
N ARG A 85 2.59 -8.31 -9.98
CA ARG A 85 3.83 -8.69 -9.29
C ARG A 85 4.25 -10.12 -9.58
N GLN A 86 3.31 -11.06 -9.66
CA GLN A 86 3.61 -12.41 -10.13
C GLN A 86 4.10 -12.42 -11.57
N LEU A 87 3.47 -11.64 -12.45
CA LEU A 87 3.86 -11.53 -13.86
C LEU A 87 5.27 -10.96 -14.03
N VAL A 88 5.57 -9.84 -13.36
CA VAL A 88 6.88 -9.17 -13.42
C VAL A 88 7.99 -10.06 -12.87
N ASN A 89 7.68 -10.88 -11.85
CA ASN A 89 8.64 -11.80 -11.24
C ASN A 89 8.61 -13.21 -11.85
N LEU A 90 7.79 -13.45 -12.89
CA LEU A 90 7.74 -14.73 -13.58
C LEU A 90 9.03 -14.90 -14.39
N LYS A 91 9.87 -15.84 -13.96
CA LYS A 91 11.12 -16.19 -14.65
C LYS A 91 11.07 -17.64 -15.07
N TYR A 92 11.48 -17.91 -16.31
CA TYR A 92 11.75 -19.28 -16.74
C TYR A 92 12.93 -19.83 -15.95
N ARG A 93 12.85 -21.11 -15.57
CA ARG A 93 13.93 -21.82 -14.90
C ARG A 93 14.38 -22.97 -15.78
N ASP A 94 15.69 -23.10 -15.97
CA ASP A 94 16.25 -24.18 -16.77
C ASP A 94 15.84 -25.54 -16.19
N GLY A 95 15.32 -26.41 -17.07
CA GLY A 95 14.74 -27.70 -16.69
C GLY A 95 13.21 -27.68 -16.48
N GLU A 96 12.55 -26.53 -16.48
CA GLU A 96 11.08 -26.46 -16.53
C GLU A 96 10.54 -26.65 -17.95
N SER A 97 9.30 -27.11 -18.08
CA SER A 97 8.63 -27.20 -19.37
C SER A 97 8.29 -25.81 -19.92
N MET A 98 8.85 -25.45 -21.08
CA MET A 98 8.57 -24.18 -21.76
C MET A 98 7.07 -23.96 -22.03
N SER A 99 6.34 -25.03 -22.39
CA SER A 99 4.90 -24.94 -22.62
C SER A 99 4.12 -24.59 -21.35
N GLN A 100 4.50 -25.14 -20.19
CA GLN A 100 3.92 -24.78 -18.90
C GLN A 100 4.24 -23.33 -18.51
N HIS A 101 5.46 -22.87 -18.76
CA HIS A 101 5.85 -21.47 -18.52
C HIS A 101 4.99 -20.50 -19.34
N LEU A 102 4.85 -20.75 -20.65
CA LEU A 102 4.02 -19.92 -21.53
C LEU A 102 2.53 -19.97 -21.16
N ALA A 103 2.03 -21.13 -20.70
CA ALA A 103 0.66 -21.25 -20.21
C ALA A 103 0.43 -20.37 -18.96
N LYS A 104 1.33 -20.41 -17.97
CA LYS A 104 1.28 -19.56 -16.77
C LYS A 104 1.32 -18.07 -17.14
N PHE A 105 2.17 -17.68 -18.08
CA PHE A 105 2.25 -16.30 -18.55
C PHE A 105 0.90 -15.82 -19.14
N LYS A 106 0.30 -16.61 -20.04
CA LYS A 106 -1.01 -16.30 -20.65
C LYS A 106 -2.13 -16.26 -19.60
N GLU A 107 -2.12 -17.17 -18.64
CA GLU A 107 -3.08 -17.20 -17.54
C GLU A 107 -3.01 -15.90 -16.70
N LEU A 108 -1.80 -15.47 -16.33
CA LEU A 108 -1.61 -14.21 -15.60
C LEU A 108 -2.08 -13.00 -16.41
N GLN A 109 -1.78 -12.94 -17.71
CA GLN A 109 -2.27 -11.87 -18.58
C GLN A 109 -3.81 -11.80 -18.62
N ASN A 110 -4.47 -12.95 -18.74
CA ASN A 110 -5.94 -13.00 -18.76
C ASN A 110 -6.52 -12.55 -17.42
N LYS A 111 -5.99 -13.04 -16.30
CA LYS A 111 -6.42 -12.61 -14.96
C LYS A 111 -6.23 -11.12 -14.75
N ILE A 112 -5.12 -10.54 -15.22
CA ILE A 112 -4.90 -9.09 -15.14
C ILE A 112 -5.94 -8.34 -15.97
N LYS A 113 -6.23 -8.78 -17.21
CA LYS A 113 -7.29 -8.16 -18.04
C LYS A 113 -8.65 -8.20 -17.36
N ASP A 114 -8.96 -9.29 -16.65
CA ASP A 114 -10.23 -9.46 -15.92
C ASP A 114 -10.37 -8.49 -14.74
N THR A 115 -9.27 -7.98 -14.19
CA THR A 115 -9.32 -6.96 -13.11
C THR A 115 -9.76 -5.58 -13.60
N LYS A 116 -9.82 -5.36 -14.93
CA LYS A 116 -10.27 -4.12 -15.58
C LYS A 116 -9.57 -2.85 -15.09
N ILE A 117 -8.31 -2.98 -14.67
CA ILE A 117 -7.49 -1.83 -14.33
C ILE A 117 -7.19 -0.98 -15.56
N THR A 118 -7.04 0.32 -15.34
CA THR A 118 -6.55 1.29 -16.31
C THR A 118 -5.07 1.11 -16.59
N GLU A 119 -4.59 1.72 -17.68
CA GLU A 119 -3.17 1.73 -18.02
C GLU A 119 -2.31 2.42 -16.93
N GLU A 120 -2.82 3.50 -16.33
CA GLU A 120 -2.14 4.19 -15.23
C GLU A 120 -2.05 3.31 -13.97
N GLU A 121 -3.11 2.57 -13.64
CA GLU A 121 -3.10 1.59 -12.55
C GLU A 121 -2.16 0.41 -12.84
N PHE A 122 -2.04 -0.02 -14.10
CA PHE A 122 -1.09 -1.07 -14.49
C PHE A 122 0.36 -0.61 -14.28
N HIS A 123 0.73 0.58 -14.76
CA HIS A 123 2.05 1.16 -14.53
C HIS A 123 2.34 1.35 -13.02
N SER A 124 1.33 1.76 -12.26
CA SER A 124 1.40 1.85 -10.81
C SER A 124 1.68 0.50 -10.16
N CYS A 125 1.01 -0.57 -10.58
CA CYS A 125 1.25 -1.94 -10.12
C CYS A 125 2.65 -2.45 -10.51
N GLN A 126 3.16 -2.09 -11.69
CA GLN A 126 4.53 -2.42 -12.11
C GLN A 126 5.56 -1.75 -11.22
N LEU A 127 5.42 -0.45 -10.93
CA LEU A 127 6.30 0.27 -10.00
C LEU A 127 6.29 -0.41 -8.63
N LEU A 128 5.12 -0.72 -8.08
CA LEU A 128 5.01 -1.45 -6.82
C LEU A 128 5.74 -2.79 -6.83
N SER A 129 5.72 -3.50 -7.97
CA SER A 129 6.33 -4.82 -8.11
C SER A 129 7.86 -4.80 -8.03
N THR A 130 8.49 -3.65 -8.29
CA THR A 130 9.94 -3.46 -8.17
C THR A 130 10.42 -3.34 -6.72
N LEU A 131 9.50 -3.14 -5.78
CA LEU A 131 9.82 -2.88 -4.39
C LEU A 131 9.93 -4.19 -3.57
N PRO A 132 10.72 -4.19 -2.48
CA PRO A 132 10.69 -5.29 -1.51
C PRO A 132 9.32 -5.42 -0.82
N ASP A 133 9.02 -6.60 -0.28
CA ASP A 133 7.72 -6.93 0.34
C ASP A 133 7.29 -5.95 1.44
N SER A 134 8.26 -5.47 2.23
CA SER A 134 8.00 -4.51 3.32
C SER A 134 7.55 -3.14 2.81
N TRP A 135 8.01 -2.72 1.62
CA TRP A 135 7.59 -1.49 0.96
C TRP A 135 6.28 -1.70 0.20
N PHE A 136 6.17 -2.81 -0.55
CA PHE A 136 4.96 -3.18 -1.27
C PHE A 136 3.73 -3.20 -0.34
N THR A 137 3.84 -3.92 0.78
CA THR A 137 2.74 -4.05 1.76
C THR A 137 2.36 -2.69 2.36
N TYR A 138 3.35 -1.83 2.61
CA TYR A 138 3.11 -0.49 3.15
C TYR A 138 2.34 0.38 2.16
N VAL A 139 2.79 0.44 0.90
CA VAL A 139 2.13 1.28 -0.12
C VAL A 139 0.73 0.78 -0.41
N VAL A 140 0.52 -0.54 -0.55
CA VAL A 140 -0.83 -1.10 -0.76
C VAL A 140 -1.78 -0.72 0.39
N LYS A 141 -1.34 -0.81 1.64
CA LYS A 141 -2.14 -0.39 2.81
C LYS A 141 -2.51 1.10 2.74
N ARG A 142 -1.55 1.95 2.39
CA ARG A 142 -1.75 3.40 2.34
C ARG A 142 -2.63 3.83 1.16
N SER A 143 -2.42 3.26 -0.02
CA SER A 143 -3.26 3.48 -1.20
C SER A 143 -4.69 3.00 -0.98
N ASN A 144 -4.91 1.90 -0.24
CA ASN A 144 -6.27 1.46 0.10
C ASN A 144 -7.00 2.44 1.03
N ALA A 145 -6.28 3.17 1.88
CA ALA A 145 -6.89 4.23 2.70
C ALA A 145 -7.22 5.50 1.89
N ILE A 146 -6.48 5.74 0.80
CA ILE A 146 -6.66 6.91 -0.07
C ILE A 146 -7.73 6.64 -1.14
N GLY A 147 -7.91 5.38 -1.56
CA GLY A 147 -8.86 4.99 -2.60
C GLY A 147 -8.35 5.20 -4.03
N GLU A 148 -7.14 5.73 -4.20
CA GLU A 148 -6.54 6.02 -5.51
C GLU A 148 -5.20 5.31 -5.69
N LEU A 149 -4.94 4.85 -6.91
CA LEU A 149 -3.68 4.24 -7.32
C LEU A 149 -3.13 4.92 -8.58
N THR A 150 -2.27 5.92 -8.37
CA THR A 150 -1.54 6.59 -9.44
C THR A 150 -0.03 6.57 -9.16
N VAL A 151 0.78 6.67 -10.22
CA VAL A 151 2.25 6.67 -10.11
C VAL A 151 2.72 7.85 -9.27
N SER A 152 2.12 9.02 -9.46
CA SER A 152 2.39 10.23 -8.68
C SER A 152 2.17 9.97 -7.18
N LYS A 153 1.00 9.41 -6.81
CA LYS A 153 0.68 9.18 -5.41
C LYS A 153 1.55 8.12 -4.75
N ILE A 154 1.88 7.05 -5.48
CA ILE A 154 2.82 6.03 -5.01
C ILE A 154 4.19 6.67 -4.74
N THR A 155 4.66 7.54 -5.63
CA THR A 155 5.93 8.24 -5.49
C THR A 155 5.95 9.09 -4.21
N ASP A 156 4.89 9.87 -3.97
CA ASP A 156 4.76 10.66 -2.73
C ASP A 156 4.79 9.78 -1.48
N ILE A 157 4.05 8.67 -1.49
CA ILE A 157 4.00 7.72 -0.37
C ILE A 157 5.38 7.11 -0.10
N LEU A 158 6.11 6.76 -1.16
CA LEU A 158 7.45 6.18 -1.07
C LEU A 158 8.46 7.17 -0.51
N LEU A 159 8.46 8.42 -0.99
CA LEU A 159 9.35 9.47 -0.51
C LEU A 159 9.07 9.82 0.97
N GLN A 160 7.80 9.92 1.34
CA GLN A 160 7.41 10.12 2.74
C GLN A 160 7.88 8.97 3.64
N GLU A 161 7.72 7.73 3.19
CA GLU A 161 8.15 6.56 3.95
C GLU A 161 9.68 6.45 4.04
N GLU A 162 10.40 6.83 2.99
CA GLU A 162 11.86 6.91 3.02
C GLU A 162 12.34 7.92 4.07
N MET A 163 11.76 9.11 4.10
CA MET A 163 12.07 10.11 5.12
C MET A 163 11.80 9.58 6.53
N ARG A 164 10.64 8.94 6.75
CA ARG A 164 10.29 8.33 8.04
C ARG A 164 11.28 7.24 8.46
N ARG A 165 11.66 6.35 7.53
CA ARG A 165 12.63 5.27 7.80
C ARG A 165 14.02 5.83 8.11
N LYS A 166 14.48 6.87 7.40
CA LYS A 166 15.77 7.55 7.68
C LYS A 166 15.80 8.15 9.08
N VAL A 167 14.72 8.77 9.54
CA VAL A 167 14.63 9.31 10.92
C VAL A 167 14.65 8.18 11.94
N ASN A 168 13.86 7.13 11.75
CA ASN A 168 13.84 5.99 12.66
C ASN A 168 15.21 5.28 12.77
N THR A 169 15.92 5.11 11.65
CA THR A 169 17.27 4.54 11.67
C THR A 169 18.23 5.41 12.48
N LYS A 170 18.17 6.75 12.34
CA LYS A 170 18.99 7.66 13.15
C LYS A 170 18.67 7.59 14.64
N VAL A 171 17.39 7.50 15.00
CA VAL A 171 16.95 7.35 16.40
C VAL A 171 17.39 6.00 16.98
N GLN A 172 17.31 4.92 16.20
CA GLN A 172 17.79 3.59 16.60
C GLN A 172 19.31 3.54 16.77
N VAL A 173 20.07 4.18 15.87
CA VAL A 173 21.53 4.29 15.99
C VAL A 173 21.91 5.09 17.24
N ALA A 174 21.28 6.25 17.47
CA ALA A 174 21.53 7.08 18.64
C ALA A 174 21.19 6.37 19.97
N THR A 175 20.11 5.59 20.01
CA THR A 175 19.74 4.80 21.21
C THR A 175 20.70 3.63 21.44
N VAL A 176 21.18 2.96 20.38
CA VAL A 176 22.21 1.93 20.49
C VAL A 176 23.56 2.53 20.93
N GLU A 177 23.93 3.71 20.44
CA GLU A 177 25.13 4.43 20.87
C GLU A 177 25.03 4.92 22.32
N MET A 178 23.89 5.44 22.76
CA MET A 178 23.62 5.77 24.16
C MET A 178 23.67 4.53 25.06
N ASN A 179 23.16 3.39 24.61
CA ASN A 179 23.22 2.13 25.36
C ASN A 179 24.65 1.55 25.41
N LYS A 180 25.46 1.73 24.35
CA LYS A 180 26.90 1.42 24.39
C LYS A 180 27.66 2.36 25.32
N ALA A 181 27.31 3.64 25.36
CA ALA A 181 27.90 4.62 26.28
C ALA A 181 27.52 4.35 27.75
N ARG A 182 26.35 3.77 28.01
CA ARG A 182 25.93 3.30 29.36
C ARG A 182 26.42 1.91 29.73
N GLY A 183 27.05 1.17 28.82
CA GLY A 183 27.28 -0.26 28.98
C GLY A 183 28.63 -0.74 28.47
N ARG A 184 29.75 -0.19 28.95
CA ARG A 184 31.06 -0.84 28.84
C ARG A 184 32.15 -0.31 29.79
N SER A 185 31.97 -0.49 31.11
CA SER A 185 33.14 -0.65 31.98
C SER A 185 33.63 -2.10 31.90
N LYS A 186 34.47 -2.39 30.89
CA LYS A 186 35.32 -3.58 30.91
C LYS A 186 36.48 -3.33 31.88
N SER A 187 36.23 -3.57 33.16
CA SER A 187 37.27 -3.98 34.11
C SER A 187 36.60 -4.76 35.22
N ARG A 188 36.52 -6.08 35.05
CA ARG A 188 36.36 -7.02 36.17
C ARG A 188 37.68 -7.75 36.31
N ASP A 189 38.54 -7.11 37.08
CA ASP A 189 39.70 -7.67 37.74
C ASP A 189 39.28 -8.93 38.52
N PRO A 190 39.88 -10.11 38.26
CA PRO A 190 39.49 -11.35 38.92
C PRO A 190 40.27 -11.57 40.22
N GLN A 191 40.37 -10.59 41.12
CA GLN A 191 40.92 -10.81 42.47
C GLN A 191 40.77 -9.58 43.39
N ARG A 192 39.69 -9.50 44.19
CA ARG A 192 39.70 -8.99 45.58
C ARG A 192 38.29 -8.89 46.16
N GLY A 193 38.12 -9.37 47.39
CA GLY A 193 37.06 -8.91 48.29
C GLY A 193 36.10 -9.95 48.83
N LYS A 194 36.60 -10.98 49.53
CA LYS A 194 35.83 -11.55 50.65
C LYS A 194 35.71 -10.46 51.73
N SER A 195 34.71 -9.59 51.66
CA SER A 195 34.25 -8.91 52.88
C SER A 195 33.30 -9.88 53.58
N HIS A 196 33.87 -10.67 54.48
CA HIS A 196 33.08 -11.37 55.48
C HIS A 196 32.55 -10.29 56.43
N GLU A 197 31.49 -9.62 56.00
CA GLU A 197 30.75 -8.68 56.83
C GLU A 197 30.32 -9.46 58.07
N ARG A 198 30.95 -9.13 59.21
CA ARG A 198 30.70 -9.73 60.52
C ARG A 198 29.29 -9.37 60.95
N ARG A 199 28.28 -9.94 60.30
CA ARG A 199 26.90 -9.76 60.67
C ARG A 199 26.62 -10.63 61.88
N ASN A 200 26.11 -9.98 62.91
CA ASN A 200 25.59 -10.64 64.10
C ASN A 200 24.31 -11.36 63.73
N CYS A 201 24.12 -12.54 64.29
CA CYS A 201 22.91 -13.31 64.10
C CYS A 201 21.71 -12.51 64.64
N PHE A 202 20.72 -12.24 63.79
CA PHE A 202 19.49 -11.51 64.17
C PHE A 202 18.60 -12.23 65.20
N HIS A 203 18.98 -13.42 65.68
CA HIS A 203 18.26 -14.15 66.71
C HIS A 203 19.05 -14.26 68.02
N CYS A 204 20.32 -14.67 67.99
CA CYS A 204 21.13 -14.84 69.20
C CYS A 204 22.16 -13.73 69.44
N GLY A 205 22.27 -12.75 68.54
CA GLY A 205 23.18 -11.62 68.65
C GLY A 205 24.67 -11.94 68.47
N LYS A 206 25.07 -13.22 68.34
CA LYS A 206 26.48 -13.61 68.17
C LYS A 206 26.98 -13.39 66.74
N ALA A 207 28.18 -12.82 66.60
CA ALA A 207 28.83 -12.60 65.31
C ALA A 207 29.26 -13.93 64.65
N GLY A 208 29.31 -13.95 63.33
CA GLY A 208 29.87 -15.07 62.54
C GLY A 208 28.84 -15.99 61.90
N HIS A 209 27.54 -15.78 62.11
CA HIS A 209 26.48 -16.50 61.39
C HIS A 209 25.21 -15.64 61.28
N LEU A 210 24.34 -15.97 60.32
CA LEU A 210 23.03 -15.34 60.14
C LEU A 210 21.93 -16.17 60.83
N LYS A 211 20.74 -15.58 61.04
CA LYS A 211 19.60 -16.25 61.70
C LYS A 211 19.27 -17.63 61.13
N LYS A 212 19.36 -17.78 59.81
CA LYS A 212 19.11 -19.06 59.10
C LYS A 212 20.06 -20.21 59.50
N ASP A 213 21.24 -19.87 60.00
CA ASP A 213 22.29 -20.81 60.39
C ASP A 213 22.47 -20.85 61.92
N CYS A 214 21.52 -20.29 62.68
CA CYS A 214 21.60 -20.24 64.13
C CYS A 214 21.21 -21.58 64.77
N ARG A 215 22.15 -22.20 65.48
CA ARG A 215 21.96 -23.50 66.14
C ARG A 215 20.92 -23.48 67.27
N ILE A 216 20.65 -22.29 67.85
CA ILE A 216 19.61 -22.09 68.87
C ILE A 216 18.23 -21.94 68.22
N TRP A 217 18.14 -21.38 67.01
CA TRP A 217 16.89 -21.20 66.28
C TRP A 217 16.36 -22.49 65.63
N LYS A 218 17.25 -23.43 65.31
CA LYS A 218 16.91 -24.74 64.72
C LYS A 218 16.63 -25.83 65.76
N ARG A 219 16.62 -25.50 67.06
CA ARG A 219 16.14 -26.37 68.14
C ARG A 219 14.82 -25.82 68.66
#